data_AF-A0A498ELJ6-F1
#
_entry.id   AF-A0A498ELJ6-F1
#
_cell.length_a   1.000
_cell.length_b   1.000
_cell.length_c   1.000
_cell.angle_alpha   90.00
_cell.angle_beta   90.00
_cell.angle_gamma   90.00
#
_symmetry.space_group_name_H-M   'P 1'
#
loop_
_entity.id
_entity.type
_entity.pdbx_description
1 polymer ?
#
loop_
_entity_poly.entity_id
_entity_poly.type
_entity_poly.pdbx_seq_one_letter_code
_entity_poly.pdbx_strand_id
1 'polypeptide(L)'
;APEIGVRVTVQTSTSRAQYRDLLEEALEAKNLLTTPEAVSVLHGLCRSPLAIANGVARALEPEAETRHIRSVELRRIIAALSPEQVLRNASSTPRKALVALAGAEEFLTQSALAERAGVSARSLRDHLPDLVDAGIVAKVDAGYRLQLSFAETDRDDGELPERYQDIYPRWVSDPTVSNDVHAAAGALRTAREHHGPDGPISPEEAGFAGDVLLELTEPWPLLDEVLPALWAVTTRACYREDAAVAGGVLVECETEVMGRRPRQLSLQEATTGELVG
;
A
#
# COMPACT_ATOMS: atom_id res chain seq x y z
N ALA A 1 -45.14 -0.33 -7.14
CA ALA A 1 -44.28 -1.51 -6.95
C ALA A 1 -43.67 -1.43 -5.56
N PRO A 2 -43.55 -2.54 -4.80
CA PRO A 2 -42.88 -2.48 -3.50
C PRO A 2 -41.36 -2.33 -3.70
N GLU A 3 -40.71 -1.58 -2.82
CA GLU A 3 -39.25 -1.48 -2.77
C GLU A 3 -38.63 -2.83 -2.40
N ILE A 4 -37.66 -3.28 -3.20
CA ILE A 4 -36.84 -4.45 -2.90
C ILE A 4 -35.51 -3.92 -2.34
N GLY A 5 -35.33 -3.98 -1.03
CA GLY A 5 -34.07 -3.66 -0.39
C GLY A 5 -33.03 -4.75 -0.66
N VAL A 6 -32.07 -4.48 -1.54
CA VAL A 6 -30.90 -5.35 -1.76
C VAL A 6 -29.80 -4.94 -0.77
N ARG A 7 -29.42 -5.85 0.14
CA ARG A 7 -28.23 -5.66 0.97
C ARG A 7 -27.00 -5.97 0.13
N VAL A 8 -26.28 -4.94 -0.29
CA VAL A 8 -24.98 -5.06 -0.94
C VAL A 8 -23.91 -4.98 0.14
N THR A 9 -23.10 -6.03 0.29
CA THR A 9 -21.92 -6.00 1.16
C THR A 9 -20.90 -5.07 0.54
N VAL A 10 -20.68 -3.90 1.16
CA VAL A 10 -19.60 -3.00 0.76
C VAL A 10 -18.33 -3.48 1.44
N GLN A 11 -17.43 -4.12 0.68
CA GLN A 11 -16.06 -4.34 1.16
C GLN A 11 -15.38 -2.97 1.28
N THR A 12 -15.12 -2.55 2.52
CA THR A 12 -14.43 -1.30 2.83
C THR A 12 -12.91 -1.43 2.78
N SER A 13 -12.41 -2.67 2.80
CA SER A 13 -10.99 -3.01 2.67
C SER A 13 -10.74 -3.77 1.37
N THR A 14 -9.59 -3.49 0.76
CA THR A 14 -9.18 -4.12 -0.48
C THR A 14 -7.98 -5.01 -0.21
N SER A 15 -8.05 -6.26 -0.65
CA SER A 15 -6.97 -7.22 -0.53
C SER A 15 -5.85 -6.97 -1.54
N ARG A 16 -4.63 -7.41 -1.22
CA ARG A 16 -3.51 -7.40 -2.17
C ARG A 16 -3.80 -8.18 -3.45
N ALA A 17 -4.66 -9.21 -3.39
CA ALA A 17 -5.09 -9.95 -4.58
C ALA A 17 -5.90 -9.06 -5.53
N GLN A 18 -6.87 -8.30 -5.01
CA GLN A 18 -7.64 -7.34 -5.81
C GLN A 18 -6.75 -6.24 -6.41
N TYR A 19 -5.71 -5.80 -5.68
CA TYR A 19 -4.69 -4.88 -6.21
C TYR A 19 -3.90 -5.50 -7.37
N ARG A 20 -3.49 -6.77 -7.25
CA ARG A 20 -2.80 -7.49 -8.32
C ARG A 20 -3.69 -7.65 -9.55
N ASP A 21 -4.91 -8.16 -9.37
CA ASP A 21 -5.80 -8.49 -10.48
C ASP A 21 -6.13 -7.23 -11.31
N LEU A 22 -6.39 -6.09 -10.65
CA LEU A 22 -6.58 -4.83 -11.36
C LEU A 22 -5.30 -4.30 -12.02
N LEU A 23 -4.15 -4.46 -11.38
CA LEU A 23 -2.87 -4.03 -11.97
C LEU A 23 -2.55 -4.85 -13.22
N GLU A 24 -2.78 -6.17 -13.20
CA GLU A 24 -2.63 -7.04 -14.37
C GLU A 24 -3.51 -6.57 -15.54
N GLU A 25 -4.79 -6.30 -15.30
CA GLU A 25 -5.70 -5.77 -16.32
C GLU A 25 -5.26 -4.39 -16.86
N ALA A 26 -4.85 -3.49 -15.97
CA ALA A 26 -4.42 -2.14 -16.36
C ALA A 26 -3.11 -2.16 -17.17
N LEU A 27 -2.19 -3.09 -16.87
CA LEU A 27 -0.90 -3.22 -17.55
C LEU A 27 -0.98 -4.02 -18.85
N GLU A 28 -1.95 -4.93 -19.00
CA GLU A 28 -2.19 -5.65 -20.25
C GLU A 28 -2.40 -4.67 -21.42
N ALA A 29 -3.20 -3.61 -21.20
CA ALA A 29 -3.41 -2.54 -22.19
C ALA A 29 -2.15 -1.73 -22.52
N LYS A 30 -1.08 -1.86 -21.72
CA LYS A 30 0.22 -1.20 -21.90
C LYS A 30 1.30 -2.16 -22.38
N ASN A 31 0.96 -3.42 -22.67
CA ASN A 31 1.91 -4.48 -23.02
C ASN A 31 2.97 -4.71 -21.92
N LEU A 32 2.56 -4.56 -20.65
CA LEU A 32 3.40 -4.72 -19.48
C LEU A 32 2.91 -5.88 -18.60
N LEU A 33 3.85 -6.58 -17.96
CA LEU A 33 3.59 -7.69 -17.03
C LEU A 33 3.81 -7.23 -15.59
N THR A 34 2.88 -7.60 -14.70
CA THR A 34 2.97 -7.34 -13.26
C THR A 34 4.10 -8.14 -12.58
N THR A 35 4.73 -7.55 -11.57
CA THR A 35 5.68 -8.22 -10.66
C THR A 35 5.15 -8.21 -9.21
N PRO A 36 5.50 -9.17 -8.34
CA PRO A 36 5.13 -9.14 -6.92
C PRO A 36 5.53 -7.84 -6.20
N GLU A 37 6.71 -7.30 -6.49
CA GLU A 37 7.26 -6.07 -5.93
C GLU A 37 6.37 -4.88 -6.29
N ALA A 38 6.03 -4.75 -7.57
CA ALA A 38 5.08 -3.72 -8.05
C ALA A 38 3.73 -3.79 -7.36
N VAL A 39 3.18 -4.98 -7.15
CA VAL A 39 1.92 -5.14 -6.40
C VAL A 39 2.09 -4.66 -4.97
N SER A 40 3.17 -5.04 -4.27
CA SER A 40 3.41 -4.63 -2.89
C SER A 40 3.57 -3.11 -2.77
N VAL A 41 4.37 -2.50 -3.65
CA VAL A 41 4.59 -1.04 -3.68
C VAL A 41 3.30 -0.30 -3.93
N LEU A 42 2.56 -0.65 -4.99
CA LEU A 42 1.34 0.06 -5.34
C LEU A 42 0.21 -0.23 -4.34
N HIS A 43 0.17 -1.42 -3.74
CA HIS A 43 -0.76 -1.71 -2.65
C HIS A 43 -0.50 -0.83 -1.42
N GLY A 44 0.76 -0.71 -0.99
CA GLY A 44 1.11 0.08 0.19
C GLY A 44 1.02 1.58 -0.04
N LEU A 45 1.43 2.06 -1.22
CA LEU A 45 1.52 3.50 -1.48
C LEU A 45 0.26 4.10 -2.10
N CYS A 46 -0.57 3.33 -2.81
CA CYS A 46 -1.80 3.84 -3.43
C CYS A 46 -3.02 3.55 -2.57
N ARG A 47 -3.86 4.56 -2.36
CA ARG A 47 -5.06 4.50 -1.52
C ARG A 47 -6.12 3.50 -2.02
N SER A 48 -6.15 3.17 -3.29
CA SER A 48 -7.12 2.20 -3.83
C SER A 48 -6.65 1.59 -5.15
N PRO A 49 -7.24 0.45 -5.56
CA PRO A 49 -7.01 -0.08 -6.91
C PRO A 49 -7.36 0.94 -7.99
N LEU A 50 -8.45 1.69 -7.81
CA LEU A 50 -8.83 2.76 -8.75
C LEU A 50 -7.76 3.85 -8.89
N ALA A 51 -7.02 4.16 -7.82
CA ALA A 51 -5.87 5.06 -7.91
C ALA A 51 -4.80 4.49 -8.85
N ILE A 52 -4.50 3.19 -8.74
CA ILE A 52 -3.53 2.51 -9.62
C ILE A 52 -3.97 2.58 -11.07
N ALA A 53 -5.21 2.18 -11.38
CA ALA A 53 -5.70 2.21 -12.76
C ALA A 53 -5.61 3.62 -13.36
N ASN A 54 -5.97 4.65 -12.58
CA ASN A 54 -5.82 6.05 -13.01
C ASN A 54 -4.36 6.44 -13.24
N GLY A 55 -3.45 6.06 -12.35
CA GLY A 55 -2.03 6.35 -12.49
C GLY A 55 -1.41 5.66 -13.71
N VAL A 56 -1.70 4.38 -13.92
CA VAL A 56 -1.28 3.61 -15.11
C VAL A 56 -1.79 4.27 -16.38
N ALA A 57 -3.08 4.61 -16.44
CA ALA A 57 -3.68 5.22 -17.62
C ALA A 57 -3.07 6.58 -17.98
N ARG A 58 -2.68 7.38 -16.97
CA ARG A 58 -2.13 8.73 -17.16
C ARG A 58 -0.61 8.75 -17.38
N ALA A 59 0.12 7.81 -16.81
CA ALA A 59 1.57 7.86 -16.74
C ALA A 59 2.27 6.99 -17.80
N LEU A 60 1.62 5.93 -18.27
CA LEU A 60 2.25 4.91 -19.10
C LEU A 60 1.66 4.88 -20.50
N GLU A 61 2.54 4.69 -21.48
CA GLU A 61 2.20 4.40 -22.86
C GLU A 61 2.42 2.91 -23.16
N PRO A 62 1.73 2.33 -24.16
CA PRO A 62 1.96 0.94 -24.56
C PRO A 62 3.38 0.70 -25.08
N GLU A 63 3.98 -0.40 -24.65
CA GLU A 63 5.29 -0.85 -25.14
C GLU A 63 5.17 -1.66 -26.44
N ALA A 64 6.18 -1.58 -27.30
CA ALA A 64 6.21 -2.35 -28.54
C ALA A 64 6.34 -3.86 -28.30
N GLU A 65 7.06 -4.25 -27.25
CA GLU A 65 7.29 -5.64 -26.87
C GLU A 65 6.87 -5.87 -25.42
N THR A 66 6.28 -7.05 -25.17
CA THR A 66 5.82 -7.42 -23.83
C THR A 66 7.00 -7.56 -22.88
N ARG A 67 6.96 -6.84 -21.75
CA ARG A 67 7.99 -6.91 -20.71
C ARG A 67 7.43 -6.67 -19.32
N HIS A 68 8.18 -7.03 -18.28
CA HIS A 68 7.80 -6.69 -16.91
C HIS A 68 7.83 -5.17 -16.68
N ILE A 69 6.92 -4.71 -15.83
CA ILE A 69 6.94 -3.36 -15.27
C ILE A 69 8.18 -3.18 -14.39
N ARG A 70 8.78 -2.00 -14.49
CA ARG A 70 9.98 -1.57 -13.76
C ARG A 70 9.62 -0.59 -12.66
N SER A 71 10.46 -0.49 -11.65
CA SER A 71 10.27 0.44 -10.52
C SER A 71 10.15 1.90 -10.95
N VAL A 72 10.83 2.31 -12.03
CA VAL A 72 10.70 3.66 -12.60
C VAL A 72 9.30 3.95 -13.14
N GLU A 73 8.60 2.93 -13.66
CA GLU A 73 7.21 3.07 -14.10
C GLU A 73 6.28 3.21 -12.89
N LEU A 74 6.56 2.51 -11.78
CA LEU A 74 5.82 2.70 -10.52
C LEU A 74 5.96 4.13 -10.00
N ARG A 75 7.18 4.70 -10.08
CA ARG A 75 7.42 6.10 -9.72
C ARG A 75 6.58 7.05 -10.59
N ARG A 76 6.56 6.85 -11.91
CA ARG A 76 5.75 7.64 -12.84
C ARG A 76 4.25 7.52 -12.56
N ILE A 77 3.77 6.30 -12.27
CA ILE A 77 2.38 6.05 -11.84
C ILE A 77 2.05 6.90 -10.62
N ILE A 78 2.87 6.86 -9.56
CA ILE A 78 2.65 7.63 -8.32
C ILE A 78 2.70 9.13 -8.58
N ALA A 79 3.62 9.60 -9.43
CA ALA A 79 3.75 11.02 -9.79
C ALA A 79 2.50 11.56 -10.52
N ALA A 80 1.76 10.73 -11.23
CA ALA A 80 0.53 11.10 -11.95
C ALA A 80 -0.73 11.12 -11.08
N LEU A 81 -0.62 10.78 -9.79
CA LEU A 81 -1.73 10.75 -8.85
C LEU A 81 -1.89 12.09 -8.12
N SER A 82 -3.11 12.38 -7.66
CA SER A 82 -3.31 13.44 -6.69
C SER A 82 -2.89 12.97 -5.28
N PRO A 83 -2.52 13.89 -4.37
CA PRO A 83 -2.17 13.53 -2.99
C PRO A 83 -3.24 12.69 -2.28
N GLU A 84 -4.52 12.91 -2.56
CA GLU A 84 -5.64 12.19 -1.94
C GLU A 84 -5.73 10.72 -2.35
N GLN A 85 -5.01 10.34 -3.41
CA GLN A 85 -4.97 8.99 -3.98
C GLN A 85 -3.78 8.14 -3.47
N VAL A 86 -2.91 8.71 -2.63
CA VAL A 86 -1.74 8.00 -2.06
C VAL A 86 -1.80 7.98 -0.52
N LEU A 87 -0.99 7.11 0.09
CA LEU A 87 -0.84 6.91 1.55
C LEU A 87 -2.19 6.94 2.29
N ARG A 88 -2.88 5.80 2.30
CA ARG A 88 -4.19 5.66 2.96
C ARG A 88 -4.09 6.13 4.41
N ASN A 89 -5.09 6.89 4.85
CA ASN A 89 -5.23 7.41 6.22
C ASN A 89 -4.12 8.36 6.73
N ALA A 90 -3.03 8.58 5.96
CA ALA A 90 -2.02 9.57 6.29
C ALA A 90 -2.53 11.02 6.21
N SER A 91 -1.83 11.92 6.89
CA SER A 91 -2.07 13.36 6.83
C SER A 91 -1.70 13.95 5.45
N SER A 92 -2.06 15.21 5.21
CA SER A 92 -1.89 15.85 3.89
C SER A 92 -0.43 15.99 3.46
N THR A 93 0.47 16.30 4.40
CA THR A 93 1.88 16.58 4.09
C THR A 93 2.64 15.36 3.58
N PRO A 94 2.61 14.17 4.24
CA PRO A 94 3.21 12.94 3.70
C PRO A 94 2.76 12.63 2.28
N ARG A 95 1.46 12.77 2.00
CA ARG A 95 0.86 12.52 0.67
C ARG A 95 1.44 13.44 -0.39
N LYS A 96 1.45 14.74 -0.12
CA LYS A 96 2.00 15.75 -1.04
C LYS A 96 3.50 15.57 -1.24
N ALA A 97 4.24 15.26 -0.18
CA ALA A 97 5.67 14.97 -0.26
C ALA A 97 5.96 13.74 -1.13
N LEU A 98 5.19 12.65 -0.96
CA LEU A 98 5.34 11.43 -1.76
C LEU A 98 5.14 11.70 -3.26
N VAL A 99 4.06 12.39 -3.64
CA VAL A 99 3.79 12.74 -5.04
C VAL A 99 4.88 13.65 -5.60
N ALA A 100 5.31 14.67 -4.84
CA ALA A 100 6.36 15.58 -5.26
C ALA A 100 7.73 14.88 -5.45
N LEU A 101 8.08 13.94 -4.57
CA LEU A 101 9.28 13.10 -4.68
C LEU A 101 9.18 12.14 -5.86
N ALA A 102 8.02 11.55 -6.10
CA ALA A 102 7.79 10.67 -7.25
C ALA A 102 7.98 11.43 -8.57
N GLY A 103 7.51 12.67 -8.64
CA GLY A 103 7.68 13.53 -9.82
C GLY A 103 9.07 14.18 -9.96
N ALA A 104 9.94 14.06 -8.96
CA ALA A 104 11.31 14.52 -9.07
C ALA A 104 12.14 13.53 -9.90
N GLU A 105 13.19 14.01 -10.56
CA GLU A 105 14.19 13.16 -11.21
C GLU A 105 15.54 13.17 -10.47
N GLU A 106 15.70 14.13 -9.56
CA GLU A 106 16.89 14.39 -8.77
C GLU A 106 16.58 14.40 -7.27
N PHE A 107 17.62 14.43 -6.44
CA PHE A 107 17.48 14.64 -5.01
C PHE A 107 16.92 16.05 -4.75
N LEU A 108 15.93 16.13 -3.85
CA LEU A 108 15.35 17.39 -3.44
C LEU A 108 15.84 17.78 -2.04
N THR A 109 16.39 18.99 -1.93
CA THR A 109 16.58 19.60 -0.62
C THR A 109 15.23 19.78 0.09
N GLN A 110 15.23 19.89 1.42
CA GLN A 110 13.99 20.08 2.18
C GLN A 110 13.19 21.31 1.71
N SER A 111 13.87 22.41 1.39
CA SER A 111 13.21 23.63 0.89
C SER A 111 12.58 23.42 -0.48
N ALA A 112 13.31 22.79 -1.41
CA ALA A 112 12.80 22.50 -2.75
C ALA A 112 11.61 21.52 -2.72
N LEU A 113 11.69 20.51 -1.85
CA LEU A 113 10.58 19.57 -1.63
C LEU A 113 9.36 20.27 -1.03
N ALA A 114 9.54 21.15 -0.04
CA ALA A 114 8.45 21.89 0.58
C ALA A 114 7.73 22.79 -0.43
N GLU A 115 8.49 23.50 -1.26
CA GLU A 115 7.96 24.33 -2.35
C GLU A 115 7.18 23.49 -3.36
N ARG A 116 7.79 22.42 -3.88
CA ARG A 116 7.17 21.55 -4.89
C ARG A 116 5.92 20.84 -4.37
N ALA A 117 5.92 20.42 -3.10
CA ALA A 117 4.77 19.79 -2.46
C ALA A 117 3.69 20.81 -2.03
N GLY A 118 3.97 22.11 -2.08
CA GLY A 118 3.04 23.15 -1.62
C GLY A 118 2.72 23.01 -0.13
N VAL A 119 3.75 22.77 0.69
CA VAL A 119 3.65 22.63 2.16
C VAL A 119 4.69 23.49 2.86
N SER A 120 4.51 23.73 4.16
CA SER A 120 5.53 24.46 4.92
C SER A 120 6.75 23.57 5.16
N ALA A 121 7.96 24.18 5.13
CA ALA A 121 9.19 23.46 5.46
C ALA A 121 9.17 22.86 6.88
N ARG A 122 8.42 23.48 7.80
CA ARG A 122 8.19 22.96 9.16
C ARG A 122 7.37 21.68 9.14
N SER A 123 6.18 21.70 8.52
CA SER A 123 5.35 20.49 8.44
C SER A 123 6.09 19.36 7.71
N LEU A 124 6.84 19.68 6.66
CA LEU A 124 7.68 18.68 6.00
C LEU A 124 8.75 18.10 6.95
N ARG A 125 9.37 18.94 7.80
CA ARG A 125 10.33 18.46 8.81
C ARG A 125 9.70 17.49 9.80
N ASP A 126 8.45 17.73 10.15
CA ASP A 126 7.73 16.97 11.17
C ASP A 126 7.26 15.60 10.64
N HIS A 127 7.03 15.45 9.32
CA HIS A 127 6.48 14.21 8.74
C HIS A 127 7.45 13.42 7.84
N LEU A 128 8.50 14.05 7.32
CA LEU A 128 9.46 13.37 6.44
C LEU A 128 10.31 12.30 7.14
N PRO A 129 10.68 12.43 8.44
CA PRO A 129 11.33 11.35 9.18
C PRO A 129 10.55 10.03 9.11
N ASP A 130 9.24 10.04 9.34
CA ASP A 130 8.41 8.83 9.27
C ASP A 130 8.51 8.09 7.92
N LEU A 131 8.58 8.82 6.80
CA LEU A 131 8.76 8.22 5.47
C LEU A 131 10.18 7.66 5.25
N VAL A 132 11.18 8.24 5.90
CA VAL A 132 12.57 7.77 5.88
C VAL A 132 12.70 6.51 6.74
N ASP A 133 12.13 6.52 7.94
CA ASP A 133 12.15 5.41 8.89
C ASP A 133 11.34 4.22 8.35
N ALA A 134 10.22 4.48 7.68
CA ALA A 134 9.48 3.49 6.90
C ALA A 134 10.24 2.99 5.65
N GLY A 135 11.45 3.48 5.36
CA GLY A 135 12.26 3.04 4.22
C GLY A 135 11.67 3.36 2.84
N ILE A 136 10.70 4.27 2.79
CA ILE A 136 10.05 4.74 1.55
C ILE A 136 10.90 5.83 0.91
N VAL A 137 11.53 6.69 1.71
CA VAL A 137 12.35 7.81 1.27
C VAL A 137 13.81 7.63 1.70
N ALA A 138 14.74 7.87 0.79
CA ALA A 138 16.15 8.01 1.09
C ALA A 138 16.42 9.43 1.58
N LYS A 139 17.23 9.57 2.64
CA LYS A 139 17.85 10.83 3.02
C LYS A 139 19.37 10.68 2.92
N VAL A 140 19.98 11.56 2.13
CA VAL A 140 21.44 11.70 2.00
C VAL A 140 21.81 13.18 2.09
N ASP A 141 23.09 13.51 2.08
CA ASP A 141 23.56 14.90 2.16
C ASP A 141 23.01 15.78 1.02
N ALA A 142 22.83 15.21 -0.17
CA ALA A 142 22.25 15.88 -1.32
C ALA A 142 20.74 16.17 -1.18
N GLY A 143 20.06 15.56 -0.20
CA GLY A 143 18.64 15.75 0.06
C GLY A 143 17.84 14.44 0.10
N TYR A 144 16.59 14.52 -0.32
CA TYR A 144 15.60 13.46 -0.22
C TYR A 144 15.23 12.91 -1.59
N ARG A 145 14.98 11.60 -1.65
CA ARG A 145 14.55 10.92 -2.87
C ARG A 145 13.65 9.74 -2.55
N LEU A 146 12.65 9.47 -3.39
CA LEU A 146 11.85 8.26 -3.28
C LEU A 146 12.70 7.01 -3.56
N GLN A 147 12.52 5.94 -2.78
CA GLN A 147 13.20 4.65 -3.00
C GLN A 147 12.51 3.85 -4.12
N LEU A 148 12.58 4.36 -5.35
CA LEU A 148 12.21 3.69 -6.59
C LEU A 148 13.25 4.03 -7.66
N SER A 149 13.54 3.17 -8.64
CA SER A 149 14.57 3.54 -9.65
C SER A 149 14.16 4.74 -10.50
N PHE A 150 15.19 5.38 -11.04
CA PHE A 150 15.06 6.46 -12.00
C PHE A 150 15.83 6.08 -13.28
N ALA A 151 15.26 6.43 -14.43
CA ALA A 151 15.71 5.95 -15.73
C ALA A 151 17.12 6.42 -16.13
N GLU A 152 17.63 7.50 -15.53
CA GLU A 152 18.79 8.24 -16.06
C GLU A 152 19.96 8.36 -15.06
N THR A 153 19.88 7.69 -13.91
CA THR A 153 20.94 7.77 -12.90
C THR A 153 22.03 6.74 -13.14
N ASP A 154 23.14 7.21 -13.72
CA ASP A 154 24.43 6.55 -13.71
C ASP A 154 25.11 6.85 -12.37
N ARG A 155 24.82 6.04 -11.35
CA ARG A 155 25.63 6.09 -10.13
C ARG A 155 26.99 5.46 -10.43
N ASP A 156 28.05 6.20 -10.16
CA ASP A 156 29.45 5.75 -10.28
C ASP A 156 29.97 5.34 -8.90
N ASP A 157 29.25 4.43 -8.23
CA ASP A 157 29.56 3.89 -6.91
C ASP A 157 29.99 2.41 -6.94
N GLY A 158 30.17 1.85 -8.14
CA GLY A 158 30.54 0.45 -8.34
C GLY A 158 29.35 -0.52 -8.35
N GLU A 159 28.12 -0.03 -8.18
CA GLU A 159 26.88 -0.77 -8.39
C GLU A 159 26.39 -0.63 -9.84
N LEU A 160 25.48 -1.51 -10.29
CA LEU A 160 24.87 -1.35 -11.61
C LEU A 160 24.03 -0.05 -11.63
N PRO A 161 24.16 0.79 -12.67
CA PRO A 161 23.35 1.99 -12.83
C PRO A 161 21.85 1.70 -12.65
N GLU A 162 21.09 2.63 -12.07
CA GLU A 162 19.64 2.46 -11.82
C GLU A 162 18.85 2.19 -13.11
N ARG A 163 19.40 2.59 -14.26
CA ARG A 163 18.84 2.29 -15.58
C ARG A 163 18.78 0.78 -15.89
N TYR A 164 19.56 -0.03 -15.17
CA TYR A 164 19.66 -1.48 -15.33
C TYR A 164 19.21 -2.28 -14.11
N GLN A 165 19.01 -1.63 -12.96
CA GLN A 165 18.60 -2.29 -11.73
C GLN A 165 17.41 -1.58 -11.10
N ASP A 166 16.37 -2.35 -10.81
CA ASP A 166 15.24 -1.85 -10.05
C ASP A 166 15.57 -1.70 -8.57
N ILE A 167 15.23 -0.53 -8.05
CA ILE A 167 15.27 -0.15 -6.65
C ILE A 167 13.82 -0.09 -6.21
N TYR A 168 13.52 -0.73 -5.08
CA TYR A 168 12.24 -0.62 -4.42
C TYR A 168 12.43 -0.06 -3.01
N PRO A 169 11.35 0.34 -2.31
CA PRO A 169 11.45 0.66 -0.90
C PRO A 169 12.17 -0.46 -0.14
N ARG A 170 12.95 -0.10 0.89
CA ARG A 170 13.85 -1.01 1.62
C ARG A 170 13.23 -2.37 1.94
N TRP A 171 11.97 -2.32 2.35
CA TRP A 171 11.15 -3.43 2.82
C TRP A 171 10.55 -4.31 1.71
N VAL A 172 10.74 -3.94 0.45
CA VAL A 172 10.32 -4.68 -0.74
C VAL A 172 11.53 -5.32 -1.44
N SER A 173 12.70 -4.65 -1.46
CA SER A 173 13.85 -5.03 -2.30
C SER A 173 14.97 -5.81 -1.63
N ASP A 174 15.12 -5.79 -0.30
CA ASP A 174 16.33 -6.32 0.33
C ASP A 174 16.25 -7.85 0.57
N PRO A 175 16.89 -8.74 -0.19
CA PRO A 175 16.80 -10.19 0.02
C PRO A 175 17.36 -10.68 1.37
N THR A 176 18.11 -9.85 2.10
CA THR A 176 18.59 -10.14 3.46
C THR A 176 17.62 -9.69 4.56
N VAL A 177 16.58 -8.92 4.22
CA VAL A 177 15.61 -8.34 5.18
C VAL A 177 14.14 -8.54 4.75
N SER A 178 13.88 -8.73 3.46
CA SER A 178 12.56 -8.70 2.81
C SER A 178 11.83 -10.04 2.78
N ASN A 179 12.37 -11.11 3.37
CA ASN A 179 11.77 -12.43 3.25
C ASN A 179 11.70 -13.29 4.52
N ASP A 180 11.74 -12.70 5.71
CA ASP A 180 11.08 -13.35 6.83
C ASP A 180 9.81 -12.58 7.20
N VAL A 181 8.68 -13.06 6.69
CA VAL A 181 7.36 -12.53 7.03
C VAL A 181 7.13 -12.60 8.56
N HIS A 182 7.78 -13.54 9.28
CA HIS A 182 7.77 -13.57 10.74
C HIS A 182 8.50 -12.36 11.33
N ALA A 183 9.64 -11.96 10.77
CA ALA A 183 10.38 -10.79 11.23
C ALA A 183 9.59 -9.49 10.96
N ALA A 184 8.95 -9.37 9.79
CA ALA A 184 8.07 -8.25 9.48
C ALA A 184 6.86 -8.20 10.43
N ALA A 185 6.18 -9.33 10.65
CA ALA A 185 5.07 -9.43 11.59
C ALA A 185 5.51 -9.18 13.04
N GLY A 186 6.73 -9.58 13.42
CA GLY A 186 7.35 -9.24 14.70
C GLY A 186 7.53 -7.72 14.84
N ALA A 187 8.20 -7.09 13.89
CA ALA A 187 8.44 -5.65 13.89
C ALA A 187 7.14 -4.83 13.95
N LEU A 188 6.11 -5.23 13.20
CA LEU A 188 4.79 -4.59 13.26
C LEU A 188 4.15 -4.69 14.65
N ARG A 189 4.21 -5.86 15.28
CA ARG A 189 3.66 -6.07 16.63
C ARG A 189 4.42 -5.24 17.66
N THR A 190 5.75 -5.36 17.67
CA THR A 190 6.67 -4.59 18.49
C THR A 190 6.41 -3.08 18.38
N ALA A 191 6.28 -2.55 17.16
CA ALA A 191 5.99 -1.13 16.95
C ALA A 191 4.58 -0.73 17.45
N ARG A 192 3.55 -1.55 17.20
CA ARG A 192 2.19 -1.30 17.69
C ARG A 192 2.10 -1.35 19.22
N GLU A 193 2.81 -2.26 19.86
CA GLU A 193 2.91 -2.36 21.32
C GLU A 193 3.52 -1.07 21.89
N HIS A 194 4.62 -0.59 21.30
CA HIS A 194 5.27 0.67 21.71
C HIS A 194 4.35 1.90 21.59
N HIS A 195 3.64 2.03 20.46
CA HIS A 195 2.74 3.16 20.20
C HIS A 195 1.36 2.97 20.86
N GLY A 196 1.09 1.80 21.43
CA GLY A 196 -0.14 1.41 22.09
C GLY A 196 -0.26 1.95 23.53
N PRO A 197 -1.33 1.57 24.24
CA PRO A 197 -1.58 2.04 25.60
C PRO A 197 -0.60 1.48 26.65
N ASP A 198 0.15 0.43 26.30
CA ASP A 198 1.00 -0.34 27.21
C ASP A 198 2.38 0.30 27.44
N GLY A 199 2.68 1.40 26.74
CA GLY A 199 3.90 2.19 26.92
C GLY A 199 5.10 1.67 26.10
N PRO A 200 6.26 2.33 26.23
CA PRO A 200 7.42 1.97 25.42
C PRO A 200 7.98 0.61 25.83
N ILE A 201 8.22 -0.24 24.84
CA ILE A 201 8.96 -1.49 24.99
C ILE A 201 10.47 -1.25 25.21
N SER A 202 11.19 -2.22 25.77
CA SER A 202 12.63 -2.11 25.95
C SER A 202 13.40 -2.36 24.64
N PRO A 203 14.59 -1.75 24.44
CA PRO A 203 15.43 -2.01 23.27
C PRO A 203 15.89 -3.46 23.13
N GLU A 204 15.87 -4.25 24.20
CA GLU A 204 16.24 -5.67 24.18
C GLU A 204 15.11 -6.55 23.62
N GLU A 205 13.87 -6.08 23.68
CA GLU A 205 12.67 -6.74 23.15
C GLU A 205 12.41 -6.36 21.68
N ALA A 206 12.99 -5.25 21.22
CA ALA A 206 12.84 -4.75 19.87
C ALA A 206 13.88 -5.37 18.92
N GLY A 207 13.41 -5.94 17.81
CA GLY A 207 14.29 -6.36 16.72
C GLY A 207 14.69 -5.19 15.82
N PHE A 208 15.72 -5.35 14.98
CA PHE A 208 16.27 -4.29 14.12
C PHE A 208 15.22 -3.50 13.32
N ALA A 209 14.26 -4.18 12.70
CA ALA A 209 13.19 -3.51 11.95
C ALA A 209 12.16 -2.86 12.88
N GLY A 210 11.96 -3.39 14.09
CA GLY A 210 11.12 -2.80 15.12
C GLY A 210 11.69 -1.48 15.62
N ASP A 211 12.99 -1.43 15.94
CA ASP A 211 13.69 -0.25 16.45
C ASP A 211 13.44 1.00 15.60
N VAL A 212 13.60 0.87 14.29
CA VAL A 212 13.41 1.99 13.34
C VAL A 212 11.96 2.48 13.35
N LEU A 213 10.98 1.60 13.58
CA LEU A 213 9.57 1.96 13.61
C LEU A 213 9.10 2.55 14.95
N LEU A 214 9.93 2.51 15.99
CA LEU A 214 9.60 3.12 17.28
C LEU A 214 9.65 4.66 17.22
N GLU A 215 10.44 5.21 16.30
CA GLU A 215 10.64 6.67 16.13
C GLU A 215 9.52 7.35 15.31
N LEU A 216 8.51 6.59 14.84
CA LEU A 216 7.42 7.13 14.04
C LEU A 216 6.56 8.12 14.84
N THR A 217 6.35 9.31 14.27
CA THR A 217 5.53 10.37 14.87
C THR A 217 4.03 10.20 14.55
N GLU A 218 3.70 9.79 13.32
CA GLU A 218 2.35 9.40 12.88
C GLU A 218 2.32 7.89 12.54
N PRO A 219 2.40 7.00 13.55
CA PRO A 219 2.64 5.57 13.31
C PRO A 219 1.47 4.85 12.62
N TRP A 220 0.23 5.16 13.01
CA TRP A 220 -0.94 4.33 12.65
C TRP A 220 -1.16 4.16 11.15
N PRO A 221 -1.13 5.21 10.31
CA PRO A 221 -1.27 5.03 8.87
C PRO A 221 -0.18 4.12 8.26
N LEU A 222 1.05 4.21 8.77
CA LEU A 222 2.17 3.40 8.28
C LEU A 222 2.08 1.94 8.74
N LEU A 223 1.81 1.72 10.04
CA LEU A 223 1.74 0.38 10.62
C LEU A 223 0.50 -0.40 10.16
N ASP A 224 -0.64 0.26 9.99
CA ASP A 224 -1.91 -0.43 9.68
C ASP A 224 -2.13 -0.67 8.20
N GLU A 225 -1.65 0.22 7.34
CA GLU A 225 -2.04 0.21 5.92
C GLU A 225 -0.84 0.05 4.99
N VAL A 226 0.24 0.81 5.22
CA VAL A 226 1.34 0.92 4.25
C VAL A 226 2.34 -0.22 4.40
N LEU A 227 2.93 -0.39 5.58
CA LEU A 227 4.01 -1.36 5.80
C LEU A 227 3.57 -2.83 5.65
N PRO A 228 2.40 -3.28 6.14
CA PRO A 228 1.92 -4.65 5.90
C PRO A 228 1.75 -4.97 4.41
N ALA A 229 1.39 -3.96 3.61
CA ALA A 229 1.25 -4.09 2.17
C ALA A 229 2.61 -4.13 1.45
N LEU A 230 3.56 -3.28 1.85
CA LEU A 230 4.94 -3.29 1.33
C LEU A 230 5.64 -4.62 1.62
N TRP A 231 5.51 -5.15 2.84
CA TRP A 231 6.06 -6.46 3.22
C TRP A 231 5.26 -7.66 2.69
N ALA A 232 4.14 -7.42 2.00
CA ALA A 232 3.20 -8.46 1.54
C ALA A 232 2.64 -9.36 2.65
N VAL A 233 2.70 -8.95 3.92
CA VAL A 233 2.26 -9.74 5.09
C VAL A 233 0.78 -10.11 4.98
N THR A 234 -0.04 -9.20 4.44
CA THR A 234 -1.49 -9.40 4.22
C THR A 234 -1.82 -10.54 3.23
N THR A 235 -0.84 -11.06 2.48
CA THR A 235 -1.05 -12.22 1.59
C THR A 235 -1.06 -13.55 2.32
N ARG A 236 -0.36 -13.65 3.46
CA ARG A 236 -0.16 -14.91 4.16
C ARG A 236 -1.31 -15.14 5.13
N ALA A 237 -1.99 -16.28 4.98
CA ALA A 237 -3.16 -16.61 5.79
C ALA A 237 -2.88 -16.51 7.30
N CYS A 238 -1.71 -16.95 7.74
CA CYS A 238 -1.30 -16.91 9.16
C CYS A 238 -1.20 -15.50 9.76
N TYR A 239 -1.05 -14.44 8.95
CA TYR A 239 -0.97 -13.05 9.44
C TYR A 239 -2.15 -12.19 9.01
N ARG A 240 -2.91 -12.63 8.00
CA ARG A 240 -4.10 -11.91 7.55
C ARG A 240 -5.18 -11.86 8.64
N GLU A 241 -5.26 -12.90 9.46
CA GLU A 241 -6.23 -13.04 10.55
C GLU A 241 -5.68 -12.57 11.91
N ASP A 242 -4.37 -12.32 11.99
CA ASP A 242 -3.74 -11.82 13.20
C ASP A 242 -4.02 -10.31 13.34
N ALA A 243 -4.91 -9.93 14.26
CA ALA A 243 -5.31 -8.55 14.49
C ALA A 243 -4.12 -7.62 14.83
N ALA A 244 -3.08 -8.16 15.48
CA ALA A 244 -1.90 -7.38 15.84
C ALA A 244 -0.97 -7.14 14.64
N VAL A 245 -1.22 -7.79 13.49
CA VAL A 245 -0.45 -7.65 12.25
C VAL A 245 -1.28 -7.01 11.14
N ALA A 246 -2.53 -7.44 10.97
CA ALA A 246 -3.48 -6.98 9.95
C ALA A 246 -4.02 -5.56 10.19
N GLY A 247 -3.79 -4.97 11.38
CA GLY A 247 -4.37 -3.69 11.76
C GLY A 247 -5.89 -3.78 11.97
N GLY A 248 -6.54 -2.65 12.23
CA GLY A 248 -7.99 -2.57 12.53
C GLY A 248 -8.95 -2.95 11.38
N VAL A 249 -8.46 -3.63 10.34
CA VAL A 249 -9.18 -3.86 9.07
C VAL A 249 -10.06 -5.11 9.09
N LEU A 250 -9.96 -5.96 10.11
CA LEU A 250 -10.91 -7.06 10.29
C LEU A 250 -12.17 -6.56 11.01
N VAL A 251 -13.04 -5.85 10.28
CA VAL A 251 -14.44 -5.74 10.70
C VAL A 251 -15.01 -7.15 10.68
N GLU A 252 -15.43 -7.64 11.84
CA GLU A 252 -16.03 -8.96 12.01
C GLU A 252 -17.19 -9.16 11.01
N CYS A 253 -17.09 -10.23 10.21
CA CYS A 253 -18.21 -10.71 9.43
C CYS A 253 -19.21 -11.39 10.38
N GLU A 254 -20.18 -10.65 10.89
CA GLU A 254 -21.40 -11.27 11.43
C GLU A 254 -22.13 -11.95 10.25
N THR A 255 -21.87 -13.24 10.10
CA THR A 255 -22.44 -14.07 9.05
C THR A 255 -23.69 -14.74 9.61
N GLU A 256 -24.86 -14.11 9.45
CA GLU A 256 -26.12 -14.82 9.72
C GLU A 256 -26.49 -15.65 8.48
N VAL A 257 -26.25 -16.96 8.55
CA VAL A 257 -26.56 -17.90 7.47
C VAL A 257 -28.07 -18.14 7.42
N MET A 258 -28.77 -17.46 6.52
CA MET A 258 -30.16 -17.76 6.18
C MET A 258 -30.24 -18.90 5.15
N GLY A 259 -30.83 -20.02 5.58
CA GLY A 259 -31.58 -20.93 4.70
C GLY A 259 -30.90 -22.24 4.29
N ARG A 260 -31.14 -23.28 5.09
CA ARG A 260 -31.34 -24.64 4.52
C ARG A 260 -32.37 -24.51 3.38
N ARG A 261 -31.96 -24.94 2.18
CA ARG A 261 -32.73 -25.13 0.93
C ARG A 261 -34.23 -24.75 0.99
N PRO A 262 -34.70 -23.78 0.20
CA PRO A 262 -36.13 -23.54 0.05
C PRO A 262 -36.79 -24.80 -0.54
N ARG A 263 -37.80 -25.35 0.13
CA ARG A 263 -38.71 -26.33 -0.47
C ARG A 263 -39.45 -25.62 -1.59
N GLN A 264 -39.26 -26.08 -2.82
CA GLN A 264 -40.16 -25.77 -3.93
C GLN A 264 -41.52 -26.40 -3.59
N LEU A 265 -42.39 -25.65 -2.94
CA LEU A 265 -43.83 -25.86 -3.04
C LEU A 265 -44.35 -24.86 -4.08
N SER A 266 -45.06 -25.46 -5.02
CA SER A 266 -45.39 -24.99 -6.34
C SER A 266 -46.32 -23.77 -6.34
N LEU A 267 -46.09 -22.90 -7.33
CA LEU A 267 -46.92 -21.77 -7.81
C LEU A 267 -48.42 -22.05 -8.01
N GLN A 268 -48.90 -23.27 -7.72
CA GLN A 268 -50.32 -23.64 -7.74
C GLN A 268 -51.03 -23.38 -6.39
N GLU A 269 -50.32 -23.38 -5.25
CA GLU A 269 -50.92 -23.09 -3.94
C GLU A 269 -51.29 -21.60 -3.77
N ALA A 270 -50.66 -20.71 -4.54
CA ALA A 270 -50.96 -19.27 -4.53
C ALA A 270 -52.23 -18.89 -5.34
N THR A 271 -52.82 -19.83 -6.10
CA THR A 271 -53.95 -19.55 -7.01
C THR A 271 -55.29 -20.12 -6.58
N THR A 272 -55.33 -21.00 -5.58
CA THR A 272 -56.57 -21.49 -4.97
C THR A 272 -56.53 -21.11 -3.50
N GLY A 273 -57.12 -19.95 -3.18
CA GLY A 273 -57.24 -19.48 -1.81
C GLY A 273 -58.14 -20.39 -0.98
N GLU A 274 -57.53 -21.35 -0.29
CA GLU A 274 -58.12 -21.99 0.88
C GLU A 274 -57.06 -22.06 1.99
N LEU A 275 -57.31 -21.31 3.06
CA LEU A 275 -56.66 -21.47 4.35
C LEU A 275 -57.26 -22.72 5.01
N VAL A 276 -56.45 -23.75 5.26
CA VAL A 276 -56.82 -24.80 6.23
C VAL A 276 -55.61 -25.24 7.03
N GLY A 277 -55.71 -25.05 8.35
CA GLY A 277 -55.15 -25.94 9.39
C GLY A 277 -53.71 -25.73 9.79
#